data_AF-A0A522B2L9-F1
#
_entry.id   AF-A0A522B2L9-F1
#
_cell.length_a   1.000
_cell.length_b   1.000
_cell.length_c   1.000
_cell.angle_alpha   90.00
_cell.angle_beta   90.00
_cell.angle_gamma   90.00
#
_symmetry.space_group_name_H-M   'P 1'
#
loop_
_entity.id
_entity.type
_entity.pdbx_description
1 polymer ?
#
loop_
_entity_poly.entity_id
_entity_poly.type
_entity_poly.pdbx_seq_one_letter_code
_entity_poly.pdbx_strand_id
1 'polypeptide(L)'
;MNRLQSIGLAGWLMAAGVLGCATAPMPPSEAAMSIVRSYQNQLESRVASGHLTRAQARELLYVKLNEIQPPLPDLDQLVQFRQQVATEVDAKTLTTAQGEARLAARESEMITRWEEMAAKYAQEQRNVQRLQNEYERGYKDQKQMEQTIRTLPRLP
;
A
#
# COMPACT_ATOMS: atom_id res chain seq x y z
N MET A 1 43.72 -11.84 -27.94
CA MET A 1 42.45 -11.93 -28.70
C MET A 1 41.32 -11.94 -27.68
N ASN A 2 40.64 -10.80 -27.55
CA ASN A 2 39.63 -10.52 -26.53
C ASN A 2 38.36 -11.34 -26.76
N ARG A 3 37.97 -12.12 -25.74
CA ARG A 3 36.60 -12.63 -25.61
C ARG A 3 35.78 -11.54 -24.91
N LEU A 4 35.12 -10.71 -25.70
CA LEU A 4 34.02 -9.87 -25.25
C LEU A 4 32.87 -10.78 -24.81
N GLN A 5 32.75 -11.01 -23.51
CA GLN A 5 31.55 -11.54 -22.90
C GLN A 5 30.47 -10.47 -23.03
N SER A 6 29.47 -10.76 -23.85
CA SER A 6 28.20 -10.08 -23.89
C SER A 6 27.54 -10.19 -22.52
N ILE A 7 27.78 -9.20 -21.66
CA ILE A 7 26.99 -8.95 -20.46
C ILE A 7 25.63 -8.50 -20.97
N GLY A 8 24.71 -9.47 -21.06
CA GLY A 8 23.32 -9.22 -21.40
C GLY A 8 22.73 -8.19 -20.45
N LEU A 9 21.94 -7.29 -21.03
CA LEU A 9 21.11 -6.26 -20.39
C LEU A 9 20.01 -6.83 -19.45
N ALA A 10 20.25 -7.98 -18.83
CA ALA A 10 19.38 -8.63 -17.85
C ALA A 10 19.77 -8.32 -16.39
N GLY A 11 20.84 -7.54 -16.18
CA GLY A 11 21.40 -7.26 -14.85
C GLY A 11 20.85 -6.02 -14.13
N TRP A 12 19.98 -5.22 -14.74
CA TRP A 12 19.52 -3.95 -14.15
C TRP A 12 18.24 -4.04 -13.30
N LEU A 13 17.59 -5.21 -13.21
CA LEU A 13 16.42 -5.39 -12.35
C LEU A 13 16.75 -5.90 -10.93
N MET A 14 18.01 -6.19 -10.63
CA MET A 14 18.45 -6.70 -9.32
C MET A 14 19.45 -5.77 -8.59
N ALA A 15 19.53 -4.50 -9.01
CA ALA A 15 20.39 -3.49 -8.37
C ALA A 15 19.60 -2.51 -7.48
N ALA A 16 18.41 -2.88 -7.00
CA ALA A 16 17.73 -2.20 -5.90
C ALA A 16 18.12 -2.76 -4.52
N GLY A 17 19.28 -3.44 -4.43
CA GLY A 17 19.70 -4.18 -3.23
C GLY A 17 20.92 -3.65 -2.48
N VAL A 18 21.66 -2.64 -2.98
CA VAL A 18 22.97 -2.29 -2.38
C VAL A 18 23.28 -0.78 -2.31
N LEU A 19 22.28 0.09 -2.46
CA LEU A 19 22.45 1.52 -2.17
C LEU A 19 21.31 2.00 -1.29
N GLY A 20 21.45 1.79 0.02
CA GLY A 20 20.72 2.48 1.09
C GLY A 20 19.35 3.02 0.71
N CYS A 21 18.45 2.17 0.21
CA CYS A 21 17.06 2.54 0.11
C CYS A 21 16.60 2.64 1.56
N ALA A 22 16.34 3.84 2.06
CA ALA A 22 15.35 3.96 3.11
C ALA A 22 14.16 3.15 2.59
N THR A 23 13.91 1.98 3.20
CA THR A 23 12.79 1.12 2.88
C THR A 23 11.57 1.91 3.27
N ALA A 24 11.13 2.80 2.38
CA ALA A 24 9.89 3.52 2.54
C ALA A 24 8.82 2.45 2.75
N PRO A 25 8.02 2.54 3.82
CA PRO A 25 7.05 1.52 4.13
C PRO A 25 6.15 1.34 2.91
N MET A 26 5.92 0.08 2.52
CA MET A 26 5.12 -0.20 1.33
C MET A 26 3.73 0.44 1.51
N PRO A 27 3.21 1.13 0.48
CA PRO A 27 1.87 1.68 0.55
C PRO A 27 0.87 0.54 0.74
N PRO A 28 -0.21 0.77 1.50
CA PRO A 28 -1.27 -0.22 1.66
C PRO A 28 -1.93 -0.48 0.30
N SER A 29 -2.41 -1.71 0.10
CA SER A 29 -3.18 -2.05 -1.10
C SER A 29 -4.65 -1.63 -0.97
N GLU A 30 -5.34 -1.46 -2.10
CA GLU A 30 -6.81 -1.23 -2.10
C GLU A 30 -7.55 -2.38 -1.37
N ALA A 31 -7.04 -3.61 -1.47
CA ALA A 31 -7.59 -4.77 -0.77
C ALA A 31 -7.42 -4.67 0.75
N ALA A 32 -6.25 -4.24 1.24
CA ALA A 32 -6.02 -4.00 2.66
C ALA A 32 -6.98 -2.93 3.20
N MET A 33 -7.17 -1.83 2.46
CA MET A 33 -8.09 -0.76 2.87
C MET A 33 -9.55 -1.20 2.83
N SER A 34 -9.94 -2.06 1.88
CA SER A 34 -11.27 -2.67 1.87
C SER A 34 -11.54 -3.50 3.14
N ILE A 35 -10.55 -4.27 3.61
CA ILE A 35 -10.64 -5.04 4.86
C ILE A 35 -10.82 -4.08 6.06
N VAL A 36 -10.00 -3.02 6.15
CA VAL A 36 -10.10 -2.02 7.22
C VAL A 36 -11.50 -1.41 7.26
N ARG A 37 -11.98 -0.88 6.13
CA ARG A 37 -13.30 -0.24 6.02
C ARG A 37 -14.44 -1.18 6.35
N SER A 38 -14.41 -2.40 5.81
CA SER A 38 -15.44 -3.40 6.10
C SER A 38 -15.51 -3.70 7.59
N TYR A 39 -14.36 -3.87 8.23
CA TYR A 39 -14.30 -4.16 9.65
C TYR A 39 -14.75 -2.99 10.52
N GLN A 40 -14.38 -1.74 10.16
CA GLN A 40 -14.88 -0.54 10.84
C GLN A 40 -16.41 -0.45 10.78
N ASN A 41 -17.00 -0.67 9.61
CA ASN A 41 -18.46 -0.65 9.47
C ASN A 41 -19.13 -1.74 10.32
N GLN A 42 -18.52 -2.93 10.41
CA GLN A 42 -19.02 -4.00 11.29
C GLN A 42 -18.97 -3.60 12.76
N LEU A 43 -17.87 -2.99 13.20
CA LEU A 43 -17.72 -2.51 14.58
C LEU A 43 -18.71 -1.39 14.91
N GLU A 44 -18.87 -0.41 14.00
CA GLU A 44 -19.86 0.67 14.14
C GLU A 44 -21.28 0.14 14.25
N SER A 45 -21.64 -0.86 13.43
CA SER A 45 -22.94 -1.53 13.51
C SER A 45 -23.16 -2.23 14.87
N ARG A 46 -22.11 -2.87 15.41
CA ARG A 46 -22.17 -3.51 16.75
C ARG A 46 -22.26 -2.49 17.89
N VAL A 47 -21.61 -1.33 17.74
CA VAL A 47 -21.74 -0.22 18.69
C VAL A 47 -23.15 0.36 18.64
N ALA A 48 -23.68 0.62 17.45
CA ALA A 48 -25.02 1.19 17.27
C ALA A 48 -26.12 0.27 17.81
N SER A 49 -25.94 -1.05 17.72
CA SER A 49 -26.85 -2.05 18.26
C SER A 49 -26.63 -2.37 19.74
N GLY A 50 -25.69 -1.70 20.42
CA GLY A 50 -25.41 -1.88 21.85
C GLY A 50 -24.67 -3.17 22.22
N HIS A 51 -24.24 -3.97 21.23
CA HIS A 51 -23.48 -5.20 21.47
C HIS A 51 -22.02 -4.94 21.89
N LEU A 52 -21.48 -3.76 21.55
CA LEU A 52 -20.14 -3.32 21.91
C LEU A 52 -20.15 -1.88 22.43
N THR A 53 -19.26 -1.57 23.37
CA THR A 53 -18.94 -0.18 23.68
C THR A 53 -17.98 0.39 22.64
N ARG A 54 -17.92 1.72 22.49
CA ARG A 54 -16.95 2.39 21.60
C ARG A 54 -15.51 2.03 21.94
N ALA A 55 -15.18 1.93 23.24
CA ALA A 55 -13.86 1.52 23.70
C ALA A 55 -13.52 0.09 23.26
N GLN A 56 -14.43 -0.87 23.44
CA GLN A 56 -14.23 -2.26 22.99
C GLN A 56 -14.08 -2.36 21.47
N ALA A 57 -14.91 -1.64 20.73
CA ALA A 57 -14.82 -1.59 19.27
C ALA A 57 -13.45 -1.06 18.82
N ARG A 58 -12.93 -0.02 19.48
CA ARG A 58 -11.59 0.51 19.21
C ARG A 58 -10.51 -0.53 19.49
N GLU A 59 -10.52 -1.22 20.63
CA GLU A 59 -9.53 -2.28 20.89
C GLU A 59 -9.51 -3.33 19.78
N LEU A 60 -10.69 -3.80 19.38
CA LEU A 60 -10.85 -4.76 18.30
C LEU A 60 -10.34 -4.22 16.96
N LEU A 61 -10.52 -2.92 16.68
CA LEU A 61 -9.95 -2.26 15.50
C LEU A 61 -8.42 -2.33 15.53
N TYR A 62 -7.75 -1.97 16.63
CA TYR A 62 -6.28 -2.01 16.72
C TYR A 62 -5.73 -3.44 16.58
N VAL A 63 -6.41 -4.43 17.16
CA VAL A 63 -6.06 -5.84 16.93
C VAL A 63 -6.11 -6.14 15.43
N LYS A 64 -7.19 -5.73 14.75
CA LYS A 64 -7.32 -5.98 13.32
C LYS A 64 -6.26 -5.27 12.48
N LEU A 65 -5.92 -4.03 12.81
CA LEU A 65 -4.88 -3.28 12.09
C LEU A 65 -3.52 -3.98 12.18
N ASN A 66 -3.19 -4.58 13.32
CA ASN A 66 -1.95 -5.34 13.50
C ASN A 66 -1.91 -6.68 12.74
N GLU A 67 -3.06 -7.22 12.35
CA GLU A 67 -3.13 -8.46 11.55
C GLU A 67 -2.91 -8.22 10.05
N ILE A 68 -3.01 -6.97 9.58
CA ILE A 68 -2.93 -6.65 8.16
C ILE A 68 -1.50 -6.85 7.66
N GLN A 69 -1.37 -7.61 6.57
CA GLN A 69 -0.09 -7.83 5.88
C GLN A 69 -0.19 -7.35 4.43
N PRO A 70 0.82 -6.60 3.93
CA PRO A 70 1.96 -6.04 4.69
C PRO A 70 1.51 -5.03 5.76
N PRO A 71 2.35 -4.77 6.80
CA PRO A 71 2.01 -3.84 7.87
C PRO A 71 1.64 -2.46 7.34
N LEU A 72 0.62 -1.84 7.95
CA LEU A 72 0.19 -0.51 7.59
C LEU A 72 1.28 0.52 7.94
N PRO A 73 1.59 1.47 7.04
CA PRO A 73 2.63 2.47 7.29
C PRO A 73 2.25 3.33 8.49
N ASP A 74 3.22 3.61 9.36
CA ASP A 74 3.07 4.46 10.54
C ASP A 74 2.01 3.95 11.56
N LEU A 75 1.62 2.67 11.52
CA LEU A 75 0.71 2.09 12.52
C LEU A 75 1.28 2.19 13.94
N ASP A 76 2.59 1.97 14.11
CA ASP A 76 3.26 2.12 15.40
C ASP A 76 3.12 3.54 15.98
N GLN A 77 3.12 4.57 15.11
CA GLN A 77 2.93 5.95 15.56
C GLN A 77 1.50 6.17 16.08
N LEU A 78 0.51 5.55 15.45
CA LEU A 78 -0.88 5.60 15.92
C LEU A 78 -1.03 4.90 17.29
N VAL A 79 -0.38 3.74 17.46
CA VAL A 79 -0.35 3.03 18.74
C VAL A 79 0.34 3.85 19.83
N GLN A 80 1.48 4.47 19.53
CA GLN A 80 2.19 5.37 20.46
C GLN A 80 1.32 6.58 20.83
N PHE A 81 0.66 7.19 19.86
CA PHE A 81 -0.25 8.31 20.11
C PHE A 81 -1.40 7.92 21.05
N ARG A 82 -1.95 6.72 20.88
CA ARG A 82 -2.94 6.17 21.81
C ARG A 82 -2.42 6.05 23.23
N GLN A 83 -1.20 5.56 23.41
CA GLN A 83 -0.58 5.46 24.73
C GLN A 83 -0.34 6.84 25.36
N GLN A 84 0.05 7.82 24.55
CA GLN A 84 0.23 9.21 25.00
C GLN A 84 -1.10 9.80 25.49
N VAL A 85 -2.18 9.66 24.72
CA VAL A 85 -3.51 10.14 25.13
C VAL A 85 -3.99 9.46 26.41
N ALA A 86 -3.78 8.15 26.56
CA ALA A 86 -4.12 7.44 27.80
C ALA A 86 -3.36 8.03 28.99
N THR A 87 -2.07 8.30 28.84
CA THR A 87 -1.23 8.93 29.87
C THR A 87 -1.72 10.34 30.23
N GLU A 88 -2.11 11.14 29.23
CA GLU A 88 -2.65 12.50 29.46
C GLU A 88 -4.01 12.48 30.18
N VAL A 89 -4.84 11.47 29.93
CA VAL A 89 -6.11 11.26 30.64
C VAL A 89 -5.86 10.82 32.08
N ASP A 90 -4.94 9.88 32.31
CA ASP A 90 -4.56 9.42 33.65
C ASP A 90 -3.94 10.54 34.48
N ALA A 91 -3.13 11.38 33.85
CA ALA A 91 -2.56 12.59 34.44
C ALA A 91 -3.59 13.72 34.63
N LYS A 92 -4.87 13.51 34.28
CA LYS A 92 -5.97 14.50 34.34
C LYS A 92 -5.68 15.78 33.55
N THR A 93 -4.77 15.71 32.59
CA THR A 93 -4.46 16.81 31.67
C THR A 93 -5.53 16.92 30.59
N LEU A 94 -6.12 15.79 30.20
CA LEU A 94 -7.31 15.71 29.36
C LEU A 94 -8.46 15.03 30.11
N THR A 95 -9.69 15.42 29.80
CA THR A 95 -10.85 14.60 30.17
C THR A 95 -10.94 13.37 29.26
N THR A 96 -11.60 12.31 29.73
CA THR A 96 -11.83 11.10 28.90
C THR A 96 -12.49 11.45 27.56
N ALA A 97 -13.48 12.36 27.56
CA ALA A 97 -14.16 12.78 26.34
C ALA A 97 -13.22 13.52 25.36
N GLN A 98 -12.31 14.35 25.88
CA GLN A 98 -11.30 15.04 25.06
C GLN A 98 -10.27 14.07 24.49
N GLY A 99 -9.81 13.11 25.29
CA GLY A 99 -8.92 12.05 24.83
C GLY A 99 -9.54 11.20 23.72
N GLU A 100 -10.81 10.80 23.90
CA GLU A 100 -11.54 10.03 22.88
C GLU A 100 -11.72 10.80 21.58
N ALA A 101 -12.07 12.09 21.64
CA ALA A 101 -12.21 12.93 20.46
C ALA A 101 -10.88 13.10 19.72
N ARG A 102 -9.79 13.32 20.47
CA ARG A 102 -8.44 13.46 19.92
C ARG A 102 -7.97 12.18 19.23
N LEU A 103 -8.26 11.01 19.83
CA LEU A 103 -7.98 9.72 19.22
C LEU A 103 -8.78 9.49 17.95
N ALA A 104 -10.10 9.72 17.99
CA ALA A 104 -10.96 9.53 16.82
C ALA A 104 -10.52 10.40 15.64
N ALA A 105 -10.12 11.65 15.89
CA ALA A 105 -9.60 12.55 14.86
C ALA A 105 -8.31 11.99 14.22
N ARG A 106 -7.36 11.54 15.04
CA ARG A 106 -6.09 10.98 14.55
C ARG A 106 -6.28 9.65 13.81
N GLU A 107 -7.17 8.79 14.30
CA GLU A 107 -7.55 7.54 13.64
C GLU A 107 -8.12 7.83 12.25
N SER A 108 -9.08 8.76 12.16
CA SER A 108 -9.70 9.16 10.89
C SER A 108 -8.69 9.74 9.89
N GLU A 109 -7.77 10.60 10.36
CA GLU A 109 -6.69 11.17 9.54
C GLU A 109 -5.80 10.06 8.96
N MET A 110 -5.35 9.13 9.80
CA MET A 110 -4.48 8.03 9.40
C MET A 110 -5.14 7.10 8.39
N ILE A 111 -6.41 6.75 8.61
CA ILE A 111 -7.16 5.91 7.67
C ILE A 111 -7.29 6.61 6.32
N THR A 112 -7.66 7.89 6.32
CA THR A 112 -7.79 8.67 5.09
C THR A 112 -6.46 8.70 4.32
N ARG A 113 -5.34 8.94 5.02
CA ARG A 113 -4.01 8.89 4.41
C ARG A 113 -3.68 7.52 3.82
N TRP A 114 -4.03 6.43 4.51
CA TRP A 114 -3.83 5.08 3.99
C TRP A 114 -4.66 4.84 2.71
N GLU A 115 -5.91 5.31 2.67
CA GLU A 115 -6.75 5.22 1.46
C GLU A 115 -6.18 6.01 0.29
N GLU A 116 -5.71 7.23 0.53
CA GLU A 116 -5.06 8.05 -0.50
C GLU A 116 -3.79 7.39 -1.05
N MET A 117 -2.97 6.79 -0.18
CA MET A 117 -1.78 6.06 -0.61
C MET A 117 -2.15 4.81 -1.42
N ALA A 118 -3.17 4.06 -1.00
CA ALA A 118 -3.65 2.90 -1.73
C ALA A 118 -4.16 3.28 -3.13
N ALA A 119 -4.95 4.35 -3.22
CA ALA A 119 -5.50 4.83 -4.49
C ALA A 119 -4.40 5.30 -5.45
N LYS A 120 -3.44 6.09 -4.96
CA LYS A 120 -2.28 6.54 -5.75
C LYS A 120 -1.46 5.35 -6.25
N TYR A 121 -1.15 4.41 -5.37
CA TYR A 121 -0.35 3.24 -5.71
C TYR A 121 -1.07 2.34 -6.73
N ALA A 122 -2.37 2.13 -6.58
CA ALA A 122 -3.14 1.37 -7.56
C ALA A 122 -3.20 2.06 -8.93
N GLN A 123 -3.28 3.40 -8.97
CA GLN A 123 -3.19 4.15 -10.22
C GLN A 123 -1.82 4.01 -10.88
N GLU A 124 -0.74 4.09 -10.12
CA GLU A 124 0.63 3.87 -10.61
C GLU A 124 0.81 2.46 -11.16
N GLN A 125 0.31 1.43 -10.47
CA GLN A 125 0.35 0.05 -10.95
C GLN A 125 -0.40 -0.12 -12.28
N ARG A 126 -1.60 0.47 -12.41
CA ARG A 126 -2.37 0.45 -13.66
C ARG A 126 -1.62 1.12 -14.80
N ASN A 127 -0.91 2.22 -14.54
CA ASN A 127 -0.11 2.92 -15.53
C ASN A 127 1.12 2.09 -15.96
N VAL A 128 1.83 1.48 -15.02
CA VAL A 128 2.97 0.60 -15.33
C VAL A 128 2.52 -0.60 -16.15
N GLN A 129 1.40 -1.23 -15.79
CA GLN A 129 0.85 -2.36 -16.53
C GLN A 129 0.44 -1.96 -17.96
N ARG A 130 -0.11 -0.75 -18.14
CA ARG A 130 -0.41 -0.21 -19.46
C ARG A 130 0.86 -0.07 -20.31
N LEU A 131 1.89 0.56 -19.76
CA LEU A 131 3.17 0.75 -20.45
C LEU A 131 3.84 -0.59 -20.82
N GLN A 132 3.78 -1.58 -19.92
CA GLN A 132 4.27 -2.93 -20.21
C GLN A 132 3.52 -3.57 -21.38
N ASN A 133 2.19 -3.49 -21.37
CA ASN A 133 1.37 -4.03 -22.45
C ASN A 133 1.62 -3.33 -23.80
N GLU A 134 1.83 -2.01 -23.79
CA GLU A 134 2.20 -1.22 -24.98
C GLU A 134 3.57 -1.65 -25.52
N TYR A 135 4.56 -1.82 -24.64
CA TYR A 135 5.89 -2.29 -25.02
C TYR A 135 5.85 -3.72 -25.60
N GLU A 136 5.12 -4.63 -24.98
CA GLU A 136 4.96 -6.01 -25.47
C GLU A 136 4.28 -6.07 -26.84
N ARG A 137 3.28 -5.22 -27.09
CA ARG A 137 2.63 -5.10 -28.40
C ARG A 137 3.62 -4.60 -29.45
N GLY A 138 4.31 -3.50 -29.17
CA GLY A 138 5.31 -2.95 -30.09
C GLY A 138 6.42 -3.95 -30.44
N TYR A 139 6.88 -4.73 -29.45
CA TYR A 139 7.86 -5.78 -29.67
C TYR A 139 7.34 -6.93 -30.55
N LYS A 140 6.08 -7.35 -30.37
CA LYS A 140 5.45 -8.38 -31.21
C LYS A 140 5.28 -7.89 -32.65
N ASP A 141 4.83 -6.66 -32.83
CA ASP A 141 4.63 -6.06 -34.15
C ASP A 141 5.96 -5.95 -34.91
N GLN A 142 7.03 -5.52 -34.23
CA GLN A 142 8.36 -5.48 -34.83
C GLN A 142 8.84 -6.88 -35.27
N LYS A 143 8.67 -7.90 -34.43
CA LYS A 143 9.04 -9.28 -34.79
C LYS A 143 8.24 -9.80 -35.98
N GLN A 144 6.94 -9.51 -36.05
CA GLN A 144 6.09 -9.92 -37.16
C GLN A 144 6.50 -9.21 -38.46
N MET A 145 6.81 -7.91 -38.40
CA MET A 145 7.31 -7.16 -39.54
C MET A 145 8.67 -7.70 -40.03
N GLU A 146 9.61 -7.98 -39.12
CA GLU A 146 10.89 -8.59 -39.47
C GLU A 146 10.73 -9.97 -40.12
N GLN A 147 9.82 -10.81 -39.61
CA GLN A 147 9.50 -12.10 -40.22
C GLN A 147 8.92 -11.93 -41.63
N THR A 148 7.96 -11.01 -41.78
CA THR A 148 7.33 -10.71 -43.06
C THR A 148 8.37 -10.28 -44.10
N ILE A 149 9.26 -9.34 -43.74
CA ILE A 149 10.34 -8.87 -44.61
C ILE A 149 11.27 -10.02 -45.02
N ARG A 150 11.63 -10.93 -44.10
CA ARG A 150 12.49 -12.09 -44.40
C ARG A 150 11.83 -13.09 -45.34
N THR A 151 10.51 -13.19 -45.34
CA THR A 151 9.75 -14.12 -46.19
C THR A 151 9.33 -13.52 -47.54
N LEU A 152 9.60 -12.24 -47.79
CA LEU A 152 9.33 -11.64 -49.10
C LEU A 152 10.22 -12.31 -50.17
N PRO A 153 9.65 -12.73 -51.31
CA PRO A 153 10.43 -13.28 -52.40
C PRO A 153 11.39 -12.21 -52.93
N ARG A 154 12.68 -12.55 -53.00
CA ARG A 154 13.66 -11.67 -53.67
C ARG A 154 13.30 -11.64 -55.15
N LEU A 155 12.91 -10.46 -55.64
CA LEU A 155 12.72 -10.23 -57.07
C LEU A 155 14.05 -10.51 -57.80
N PRO A 156 14.00 -11.21 -58.95
CA PRO A 156 15.18 -11.54 -59.76
C PRO A 156 15.83 -10.31 -60.38
#